data_AF-A0A7X5FDA3-F1
#
_entry.id   AF-A0A7X5FDA3-F1
#
_cell.length_a   1.000
_cell.length_b   1.000
_cell.length_c   1.000
_cell.angle_alpha   90.00
_cell.angle_beta   90.00
_cell.angle_gamma   90.00
#
_symmetry.space_group_name_H-M   'P 1'
#
loop_
_entity.id
_entity.type
_entity.pdbx_description
1 polymer ?
#
loop_
_entity_poly.entity_id
_entity_poly.type
_entity_poly.pdbx_seq_one_letter_code
_entity_poly.pdbx_strand_id
1 'polypeptide(L)'
;MKIRTNPPIEDWLEVVEKTQFGVETTYRFKENPLVEEGDNLAEHCFLMQQMATLAYPYLQLELKSTSEEDRLWLMLPRIAVHDLGEIEAGDIATFCKNDQTEEVLERKIIENLYQNLPQINQKFTLDLFYEYQNQDSQLAQIVKVFDRLAGNERCFKYPISIIHPDHGALSLQRVTQMLGVSSTTDQLIIYQISRMQVLREEYKSNFAKRNELAGHLSSNQGGTRQEVLAAINLMLQFDIKSYKGDRNYAYTPINSAEYVAYLKTLV
;
A
#
# COMPACT_ATOMS: atom_id res chain seq x y z
N MET A 1 1.34 -23.15 37.11
CA MET A 1 1.35 -21.81 36.48
C MET A 1 0.11 -21.07 36.99
N LYS A 2 0.26 -20.01 37.79
CA LYS A 2 -0.90 -19.26 38.30
C LYS A 2 -1.45 -18.41 37.16
N ILE A 3 -2.66 -18.72 36.70
CA ILE A 3 -3.39 -17.87 35.76
C ILE A 3 -3.66 -16.54 36.49
N ARG A 4 -3.04 -15.44 36.01
CA ARG A 4 -3.39 -14.10 36.50
C ARG A 4 -4.86 -13.86 36.13
N THR A 5 -5.70 -13.63 37.12
CA THR A 5 -7.15 -13.38 36.93
C THR A 5 -7.47 -11.95 36.54
N ASN A 6 -6.51 -11.03 36.72
CA ASN A 6 -6.61 -9.65 36.24
C ASN A 6 -5.76 -9.49 34.97
N PRO A 7 -6.29 -8.83 33.92
CA PRO A 7 -5.49 -8.47 32.77
C PRO A 7 -4.31 -7.60 33.24
N PRO A 8 -3.09 -7.86 32.77
CA PRO A 8 -1.96 -7.01 33.11
C PRO A 8 -2.04 -5.75 32.25
N ILE A 9 -2.83 -4.78 32.71
CA ILE A 9 -3.16 -3.55 31.97
C ILE A 9 -1.87 -2.77 31.67
N GLU A 10 -0.90 -2.81 32.57
CA GLU A 10 0.41 -2.18 32.39
C GLU A 10 1.17 -2.81 31.20
N ASP A 11 1.18 -4.14 31.09
CA ASP A 11 1.82 -4.86 29.98
C ASP A 11 1.11 -4.52 28.64
N TRP A 12 -0.21 -4.27 28.66
CA TRP A 12 -0.95 -3.83 27.46
C TRP A 12 -0.53 -2.44 27.02
N LEU A 13 -0.41 -1.49 27.95
CA LEU A 13 -0.02 -0.11 27.65
C LEU A 13 1.42 -0.04 27.13
N GLU A 14 2.33 -0.88 27.63
CA GLU A 14 3.69 -0.96 27.10
C GLU A 14 3.70 -1.44 25.63
N VAL A 15 2.88 -2.43 25.28
CA VAL A 15 2.75 -2.88 23.88
C VAL A 15 2.11 -1.80 23.02
N VAL A 16 1.10 -1.08 23.52
CA VAL A 16 0.47 0.04 22.80
C VAL A 16 1.49 1.16 22.54
N GLU A 17 2.31 1.52 23.53
CA GLU A 17 3.34 2.55 23.36
C GLU A 17 4.39 2.14 22.31
N LYS A 18 4.88 0.89 22.38
CA LYS A 18 5.83 0.35 21.40
C LYS A 18 5.25 0.33 19.99
N THR A 19 4.02 -0.14 19.85
CA THR A 19 3.34 -0.17 18.54
C THR A 19 3.13 1.23 18.01
N GLN A 20 2.60 2.16 18.81
CA GLN A 20 2.41 3.55 18.42
C GLN A 20 3.72 4.18 17.92
N PHE A 21 4.78 4.11 18.73
CA PHE A 21 6.09 4.66 18.34
C PHE A 21 6.61 4.01 17.05
N GLY A 22 6.50 2.69 16.93
CA GLY A 22 6.91 1.95 15.75
C GLY A 22 6.18 2.37 14.48
N VAL A 23 4.85 2.49 14.55
CA VAL A 23 4.03 2.85 13.37
C VAL A 23 4.15 4.32 12.97
N GLU A 24 4.46 5.21 13.90
CA GLU A 24 4.70 6.64 13.62
C GLU A 24 6.08 6.91 13.01
N THR A 25 7.06 6.04 13.31
CA THR A 25 8.47 6.22 12.90
C THR A 25 8.87 5.36 11.70
N THR A 26 8.05 4.37 11.33
CA THR A 26 8.25 3.55 10.13
C THR A 26 7.52 4.18 8.96
N TYR A 27 8.29 4.67 7.98
CA TYR A 27 7.78 5.37 6.81
C TYR A 27 7.86 4.49 5.58
N ARG A 28 6.79 4.54 4.80
CA ARG A 28 6.62 3.89 3.51
C ARG A 28 7.04 4.80 2.39
N PHE A 29 7.34 4.21 1.24
CA PHE A 29 7.76 4.92 0.01
C PHE A 29 9.06 5.74 0.13
N LYS A 30 9.85 5.60 1.21
CA LYS A 30 11.12 6.34 1.42
C LYS A 30 12.10 6.25 0.25
N GLU A 31 12.10 5.12 -0.45
CA GLU A 31 12.99 4.85 -1.58
C GLU A 31 12.33 5.09 -2.95
N ASN A 32 11.07 5.55 -2.98
CA ASN A 32 10.34 5.78 -4.22
C ASN A 32 10.48 7.26 -4.64
N PRO A 33 11.27 7.59 -5.68
CA PRO A 33 11.47 8.97 -6.09
C PRO A 33 10.23 9.61 -6.74
N LEU A 34 9.15 8.86 -6.97
CA LEU A 34 7.90 9.37 -7.52
C LEU A 34 6.90 9.79 -6.43
N VAL A 35 7.26 9.62 -5.16
CA VAL A 35 6.44 9.90 -3.98
C VAL A 35 7.28 10.72 -3.00
N GLU A 36 6.98 12.01 -2.83
CA GLU A 36 7.92 12.92 -2.15
C GLU A 36 7.99 12.72 -0.62
N GLU A 37 6.85 12.60 0.06
CA GLU A 37 6.84 12.54 1.53
C GLU A 37 6.55 11.14 2.07
N GLY A 38 5.95 10.24 1.27
CA GLY A 38 5.45 8.94 1.73
C GLY A 38 4.42 9.09 2.87
N ASP A 39 3.90 7.99 3.41
CA ASP A 39 3.15 7.91 4.68
C ASP A 39 3.90 7.06 5.70
N ASN A 40 3.60 7.24 6.99
CA ASN A 40 3.98 6.26 8.00
C ASN A 40 2.92 5.14 8.12
N LEU A 41 3.26 4.04 8.81
CA LEU A 41 2.35 2.91 8.97
C LEU A 41 1.05 3.30 9.70
N ALA A 42 1.10 4.27 10.62
CA ALA A 42 -0.08 4.79 11.31
C ALA A 42 -1.07 5.46 10.34
N GLU A 43 -0.58 6.35 9.48
CA GLU A 43 -1.37 7.03 8.45
C GLU A 43 -1.97 6.02 7.45
N HIS A 44 -1.20 5.02 7.03
CA HIS A 44 -1.65 3.95 6.15
C HIS A 44 -2.77 3.12 6.79
N CYS A 45 -2.55 2.64 8.02
CA CYS A 45 -3.56 1.91 8.79
C CYS A 45 -4.82 2.73 8.98
N PHE A 46 -4.69 4.03 9.28
CA PHE A 46 -5.83 4.92 9.45
C PHE A 46 -6.64 5.05 8.16
N LEU A 47 -5.97 5.22 7.01
CA LEU A 47 -6.66 5.30 5.71
C LEU A 47 -7.39 3.99 5.38
N MET A 48 -6.77 2.83 5.64
CA MET A 48 -7.44 1.53 5.49
C MET A 48 -8.67 1.40 6.39
N GLN A 49 -8.58 1.85 7.65
CA GLN A 49 -9.71 1.85 8.58
C GLN A 49 -10.85 2.74 8.09
N GLN A 50 -10.54 3.90 7.49
CA GLN A 50 -11.56 4.77 6.88
C GLN A 50 -12.28 4.06 5.73
N MET A 51 -11.53 3.43 4.82
CA MET A 51 -12.12 2.66 3.71
C MET A 51 -12.99 1.51 4.23
N ALA A 52 -12.48 0.74 5.18
CA ALA A 52 -13.17 -0.39 5.78
C ALA A 52 -14.45 0.03 6.51
N THR A 53 -14.42 1.16 7.24
CA THR A 53 -15.59 1.71 7.95
C THR A 53 -16.68 2.14 6.97
N LEU A 54 -16.30 2.82 5.87
CA LEU A 54 -17.27 3.24 4.85
C LEU A 54 -17.86 2.06 4.06
N ALA A 55 -17.06 1.01 3.84
CA ALA A 55 -17.51 -0.21 3.17
C ALA A 55 -18.34 -1.12 4.09
N TYR A 56 -18.25 -0.95 5.42
CA TYR A 56 -18.80 -1.87 6.41
C TYR A 56 -20.29 -2.23 6.19
N PRO A 57 -21.22 -1.28 5.97
CA PRO A 57 -22.63 -1.63 5.78
C PRO A 57 -22.87 -2.50 4.54
N TYR A 58 -22.08 -2.28 3.49
CA TYR A 58 -22.19 -3.04 2.24
C TYR A 58 -21.56 -4.42 2.38
N LEU A 59 -20.42 -4.52 3.04
CA LEU A 59 -19.79 -5.80 3.38
C LEU A 59 -20.69 -6.65 4.30
N GLN A 60 -21.38 -6.03 5.26
CA GLN A 60 -22.33 -6.74 6.13
C GLN A 60 -23.51 -7.32 5.33
N LEU A 61 -24.02 -6.58 4.34
CA LEU A 61 -25.08 -7.08 3.45
C LEU A 61 -24.57 -8.20 2.54
N GLU A 62 -23.38 -8.03 1.96
CA GLU A 62 -22.76 -8.99 1.05
C GLU A 62 -22.40 -10.31 1.73
N LEU A 63 -21.81 -10.24 2.93
CA LEU A 63 -21.33 -11.40 3.68
C LEU A 63 -22.41 -12.04 4.55
N LYS A 64 -23.65 -11.53 4.48
CA LYS A 64 -24.76 -12.09 5.24
C LYS A 64 -24.95 -13.57 4.91
N SER A 65 -25.11 -14.38 5.95
CA SER A 65 -25.26 -15.83 5.88
C SER A 65 -24.05 -16.56 5.28
N THR A 66 -22.87 -15.92 5.25
CA THR A 66 -21.59 -16.56 4.97
C THR A 66 -20.86 -16.90 6.27
N SER A 67 -19.78 -17.69 6.19
CA SER A 67 -18.93 -17.98 7.36
C SER A 67 -18.19 -16.75 7.91
N GLU A 68 -18.16 -15.64 7.18
CA GLU A 68 -17.48 -14.41 7.59
C GLU A 68 -18.41 -13.41 8.30
N GLU A 69 -19.74 -13.60 8.28
CA GLU A 69 -20.70 -12.69 8.93
C GLU A 69 -20.33 -12.42 10.40
N ASP A 70 -20.14 -13.49 11.17
CA ASP A 70 -19.81 -13.44 12.61
C ASP A 70 -18.38 -12.96 12.88
N ARG A 71 -17.56 -12.85 11.84
CA ARG A 71 -16.13 -12.51 11.91
C ARG A 71 -15.85 -11.09 11.42
N LEU A 72 -16.82 -10.41 10.82
CA LEU A 72 -16.63 -9.09 10.20
C LEU A 72 -16.04 -8.05 11.17
N TRP A 73 -16.35 -8.15 12.47
CA TRP A 73 -15.78 -7.28 13.51
C TRP A 73 -14.25 -7.41 13.64
N LEU A 74 -13.64 -8.50 13.18
CA LEU A 74 -12.19 -8.73 13.15
C LEU A 74 -11.47 -7.92 12.06
N MET A 75 -12.20 -7.24 11.17
CA MET A 75 -11.61 -6.45 10.09
C MET A 75 -10.69 -5.34 10.62
N LEU A 76 -11.18 -4.49 11.54
CA LEU A 76 -10.39 -3.38 12.08
C LEU A 76 -9.20 -3.88 12.95
N PRO A 77 -9.37 -4.87 13.85
CA PRO A 77 -8.25 -5.50 14.52
C PRO A 77 -7.19 -6.06 13.56
N ARG A 78 -7.61 -6.68 12.45
CA ARG A 78 -6.67 -7.21 11.44
C ARG A 78 -5.89 -6.08 10.77
N ILE A 79 -6.55 -4.98 10.40
CA ILE A 79 -5.88 -3.78 9.88
C ILE A 79 -4.87 -3.23 10.89
N ALA A 80 -5.21 -3.19 12.18
CA ALA A 80 -4.31 -2.67 13.21
C ALA A 80 -3.02 -3.48 13.40
N VAL A 81 -3.03 -4.78 13.07
CA VAL A 81 -1.88 -5.67 13.28
C VAL A 81 -1.11 -6.03 12.01
N HIS A 82 -1.67 -5.77 10.82
CA HIS A 82 -1.18 -6.37 9.58
C HIS A 82 0.28 -6.02 9.23
N ASP A 83 0.69 -4.77 9.48
CA ASP A 83 2.03 -4.26 9.22
C ASP A 83 2.87 -4.10 10.49
N LEU A 84 2.43 -4.62 11.65
CA LEU A 84 3.21 -4.49 12.90
C LEU A 84 4.54 -5.24 12.86
N GLY A 85 4.70 -6.22 11.98
CA GLY A 85 6.00 -6.84 11.72
C GLY A 85 7.02 -5.90 11.10
N GLU A 86 6.58 -4.80 10.48
CA GLU A 86 7.45 -3.86 9.77
C GLU A 86 8.08 -2.80 10.69
N ILE A 87 7.61 -2.66 11.95
CA ILE A 87 8.07 -1.59 12.85
C ILE A 87 9.57 -1.70 13.23
N GLU A 88 10.13 -2.91 13.21
CA GLU A 88 11.57 -3.15 13.42
C GLU A 88 12.28 -3.61 12.13
N ALA A 89 11.57 -4.24 11.19
CA ALA A 89 12.13 -4.68 9.91
C ALA A 89 12.36 -3.49 8.96
N GLY A 90 11.61 -2.40 9.14
CA GLY A 90 11.42 -1.32 8.16
C GLY A 90 10.39 -1.69 7.11
N ASP A 91 9.72 -0.69 6.53
CA ASP A 91 8.92 -0.92 5.31
C ASP A 91 9.88 -1.15 4.15
N ILE A 92 9.96 -2.41 3.71
CA ILE A 92 10.66 -2.76 2.50
C ILE A 92 9.64 -2.62 1.38
N ALA A 93 9.88 -1.65 0.50
CA ALA A 93 8.99 -1.40 -0.60
C ALA A 93 8.78 -2.69 -1.40
N THR A 94 7.54 -2.95 -1.82
CA THR A 94 7.13 -4.27 -2.35
C THR A 94 7.97 -4.78 -3.53
N PHE A 95 8.67 -3.90 -4.25
CA PHE A 95 9.57 -4.26 -5.36
C PHE A 95 11.00 -4.66 -4.91
N CYS A 96 11.37 -4.34 -3.67
CA CYS A 96 12.60 -4.75 -3.00
C CYS A 96 12.41 -6.03 -2.18
N LYS A 97 11.17 -6.41 -1.82
CA LYS A 97 10.87 -7.62 -1.04
C LYS A 97 11.30 -8.86 -1.82
N ASN A 98 12.44 -9.45 -1.45
CA ASN A 98 13.06 -10.54 -2.22
C ASN A 98 13.16 -11.87 -1.49
N ASP A 99 12.82 -11.99 -0.20
CA ASP A 99 13.15 -13.22 0.54
C ASP A 99 12.12 -13.70 1.56
N GLN A 100 12.05 -15.03 1.71
CA GLN A 100 11.45 -15.74 2.86
C GLN A 100 12.00 -15.23 4.21
N THR A 101 13.21 -14.65 4.19
CA THR A 101 13.90 -14.06 5.35
C THR A 101 13.14 -12.86 5.93
N GLU A 102 12.48 -12.06 5.10
CA GLU A 102 11.71 -10.88 5.54
C GLU A 102 10.44 -11.30 6.26
N GLU A 103 9.69 -12.26 5.70
CA GLU A 103 8.51 -12.82 6.39
C GLU A 103 8.90 -13.45 7.74
N VAL A 104 10.03 -14.16 7.80
CA VAL A 104 10.51 -14.74 9.06
C VAL A 104 10.87 -13.65 10.08
N LEU A 105 11.44 -12.54 9.63
CA LEU A 105 11.75 -11.39 10.48
C LEU A 105 10.47 -10.70 10.98
N GLU A 106 9.52 -10.38 10.11
CA GLU A 106 8.24 -9.77 10.47
C GLU A 106 7.48 -10.62 11.50
N ARG A 107 7.45 -11.95 11.29
CA ARG A 107 6.85 -12.92 12.22
C ARG A 107 7.52 -12.88 13.60
N LYS A 108 8.86 -12.89 13.62
CA LYS A 108 9.60 -12.84 14.88
C LYS A 108 9.39 -11.52 15.63
N ILE A 109 9.29 -10.41 14.90
CA ILE A 109 9.03 -9.09 15.49
C ILE A 109 7.66 -9.08 16.17
N ILE A 110 6.60 -9.51 15.48
CA ILE A 110 5.27 -9.52 16.07
C ILE A 110 5.15 -10.53 17.24
N GLU A 111 5.80 -11.69 17.16
CA GLU A 111 5.87 -12.64 18.28
C GLU A 111 6.56 -12.02 19.50
N ASN A 112 7.70 -11.34 19.30
CA ASN A 112 8.43 -10.66 20.37
C ASN A 112 7.64 -9.50 20.98
N LEU A 113 6.89 -8.76 20.16
CA LEU A 113 6.07 -7.64 20.59
C LEU A 113 4.99 -8.10 21.59
N TYR A 114 4.40 -9.27 21.37
CA TYR A 114 3.31 -9.79 22.20
C TYR A 114 3.77 -10.83 23.26
N GLN A 115 5.02 -11.28 23.26
CA GLN A 115 5.51 -12.41 24.08
C GLN A 115 5.23 -12.31 25.59
N ASN A 116 5.15 -11.09 26.13
CA ASN A 116 4.92 -10.84 27.56
C ASN A 116 3.43 -10.77 27.94
N LEU A 117 2.53 -10.69 26.95
CA LEU A 117 1.09 -10.63 27.21
C LEU A 117 0.52 -12.00 27.62
N PRO A 118 -0.68 -12.06 28.22
CA PRO A 118 -1.38 -13.32 28.42
C PRO A 118 -1.59 -14.10 27.11
N GLN A 119 -1.57 -15.43 27.19
CA GLN A 119 -1.68 -16.33 26.02
C GLN A 119 -2.91 -16.04 25.15
N ILE A 120 -4.03 -15.59 25.74
CA ILE A 120 -5.23 -15.21 24.97
C ILE A 120 -4.98 -14.01 24.05
N ASN A 121 -4.24 -13.00 24.51
CA ASN A 121 -3.89 -11.83 23.71
C ASN A 121 -2.91 -12.22 22.61
N GLN A 122 -1.86 -12.98 22.96
CA GLN A 122 -0.88 -13.49 21.99
C GLN A 122 -1.56 -14.28 20.88
N LYS A 123 -2.40 -15.26 21.24
CA LYS A 123 -3.10 -16.08 20.26
C LYS A 123 -3.99 -15.22 19.37
N PHE A 124 -4.77 -14.31 19.95
CA PHE A 124 -5.67 -13.45 19.20
C PHE A 124 -4.93 -12.59 18.17
N THR A 125 -3.85 -11.91 18.55
CA THR A 125 -3.12 -11.02 17.64
C THR A 125 -2.31 -11.78 16.59
N LEU A 126 -1.65 -12.88 16.99
CA LEU A 126 -0.89 -13.71 16.06
C LEU A 126 -1.79 -14.41 15.05
N ASP A 127 -2.94 -14.95 15.47
CA ASP A 127 -3.90 -15.57 14.54
C ASP A 127 -4.35 -14.55 13.48
N LEU A 128 -4.64 -13.30 13.87
CA LEU A 128 -5.03 -12.23 12.94
C LEU A 128 -3.93 -11.89 11.93
N PHE A 129 -2.69 -11.75 12.42
CA PHE A 129 -1.54 -11.47 11.57
C PHE A 129 -1.26 -12.61 10.60
N TYR A 130 -1.22 -13.86 11.07
CA TYR A 130 -0.96 -15.01 10.23
C TYR A 130 -2.04 -15.24 9.19
N GLU A 131 -3.31 -15.09 9.57
CA GLU A 131 -4.42 -15.19 8.62
C GLU A 131 -4.33 -14.11 7.53
N TYR A 132 -3.90 -12.88 7.88
CA TYR A 132 -3.60 -11.84 6.91
C TYR A 132 -2.43 -12.24 6.00
N GLN A 133 -1.29 -12.63 6.54
CA GLN A 133 -0.10 -12.97 5.74
C GLN A 133 -0.38 -14.11 4.75
N ASN A 134 -1.08 -15.16 5.19
CA ASN A 134 -1.39 -16.31 4.35
C ASN A 134 -2.58 -16.07 3.40
N GLN A 135 -3.40 -15.04 3.63
CA GLN A 135 -4.62 -14.76 2.85
C GLN A 135 -5.64 -15.93 2.89
N ASP A 136 -5.69 -16.65 4.01
CA ASP A 136 -6.45 -17.91 4.17
C ASP A 136 -7.97 -17.73 4.24
N SER A 137 -8.46 -16.52 4.51
CA SER A 137 -9.90 -16.21 4.57
C SER A 137 -10.30 -15.07 3.65
N GLN A 138 -11.58 -15.05 3.27
CA GLN A 138 -12.14 -13.96 2.49
C GLN A 138 -11.99 -12.62 3.22
N LEU A 139 -12.13 -12.60 4.55
CA LEU A 139 -11.96 -11.36 5.31
C LEU A 139 -10.51 -10.86 5.32
N ALA A 140 -9.52 -11.77 5.38
CA ALA A 140 -8.11 -11.41 5.22
C ALA A 140 -7.80 -10.85 3.83
N GLN A 141 -8.42 -11.43 2.79
CA GLN A 141 -8.31 -10.96 1.41
C GLN A 141 -8.97 -9.58 1.23
N ILE A 142 -10.13 -9.34 1.85
CA ILE A 142 -10.78 -8.01 1.88
C ILE A 142 -9.85 -6.96 2.51
N VAL A 143 -9.22 -7.29 3.65
CA VAL A 143 -8.24 -6.40 4.28
C VAL A 143 -7.05 -6.14 3.36
N LYS A 144 -6.59 -7.15 2.61
CA LYS A 144 -5.53 -6.96 1.61
C LYS A 144 -5.95 -6.09 0.44
N VAL A 145 -7.23 -6.11 0.07
CA VAL A 145 -7.76 -5.15 -0.92
C VAL A 145 -7.61 -3.73 -0.40
N PHE A 146 -8.01 -3.46 0.84
CA PHE A 146 -7.86 -2.14 1.45
C PHE A 146 -6.40 -1.70 1.56
N ASP A 147 -5.47 -2.59 1.89
CA ASP A 147 -4.03 -2.30 1.89
C ASP A 147 -3.55 -1.80 0.52
N ARG A 148 -3.90 -2.52 -0.56
CA ARG A 148 -3.52 -2.12 -1.92
C ARG A 148 -4.20 -0.82 -2.37
N LEU A 149 -5.48 -0.64 -2.03
CA LEU A 149 -6.20 0.59 -2.33
C LEU A 149 -5.60 1.80 -1.61
N ALA A 150 -5.27 1.67 -0.32
CA ALA A 150 -4.66 2.72 0.48
C ALA A 150 -3.28 3.11 -0.03
N GLY A 151 -2.43 2.12 -0.37
CA GLY A 151 -1.14 2.38 -1.01
C GLY A 151 -1.28 3.17 -2.31
N ASN A 152 -2.22 2.78 -3.19
CA ASN A 152 -2.49 3.53 -4.41
C ASN A 152 -3.07 4.94 -4.14
N GLU A 153 -3.90 5.11 -3.11
CA GLU A 153 -4.44 6.42 -2.74
C GLU A 153 -3.32 7.39 -2.33
N ARG A 154 -2.27 6.89 -1.66
CA ARG A 154 -1.07 7.69 -1.38
C ARG A 154 -0.40 8.14 -2.67
N CYS A 155 -0.30 7.28 -3.68
CA CYS A 155 0.26 7.61 -4.98
C CYS A 155 -0.56 8.68 -5.72
N PHE A 156 -1.89 8.73 -5.59
CA PHE A 156 -2.70 9.77 -6.22
C PHE A 156 -2.39 11.20 -5.77
N LYS A 157 -1.75 11.39 -4.59
CA LYS A 157 -1.26 12.71 -4.17
C LYS A 157 -0.11 13.21 -5.04
N TYR A 158 0.59 12.31 -5.73
CA TYR A 158 1.75 12.59 -6.56
C TYR A 158 1.44 12.16 -8.00
N PRO A 159 0.90 13.06 -8.86
CA PRO A 159 0.45 12.70 -10.19
C PRO A 159 1.49 11.97 -11.03
N ILE A 160 2.78 12.30 -10.82
CA ILE A 160 3.91 11.64 -11.47
C ILE A 160 3.91 10.11 -11.27
N SER A 161 3.57 9.63 -10.08
CA SER A 161 3.50 8.20 -9.78
C SER A 161 2.43 7.46 -10.61
N ILE A 162 1.35 8.15 -11.00
CA ILE A 162 0.27 7.57 -11.81
C ILE A 162 0.54 7.71 -13.31
N ILE A 163 1.19 8.80 -13.73
CA ILE A 163 1.52 9.01 -15.15
C ILE A 163 2.78 8.25 -15.57
N HIS A 164 3.67 7.92 -14.65
CA HIS A 164 4.83 7.08 -14.94
C HIS A 164 4.35 5.67 -15.34
N PRO A 165 4.76 5.13 -16.50
CA PRO A 165 4.20 3.89 -17.03
C PRO A 165 4.51 2.67 -16.16
N ASP A 166 5.74 2.51 -15.65
CA ASP A 166 6.08 1.37 -14.78
C ASP A 166 5.28 1.40 -13.46
N HIS A 167 5.33 2.51 -12.73
CA HIS A 167 4.60 2.65 -11.47
C HIS A 167 3.08 2.59 -11.67
N GLY A 168 2.54 3.25 -12.70
CA GLY A 168 1.11 3.19 -13.04
C GLY A 168 0.64 1.79 -13.42
N ALA A 169 1.43 1.03 -14.18
CA ALA A 169 1.13 -0.37 -14.50
C ALA A 169 1.19 -1.26 -13.25
N LEU A 170 2.16 -1.05 -12.36
CA LEU A 170 2.26 -1.77 -11.09
C LEU A 170 1.07 -1.48 -10.18
N SER A 171 0.72 -0.21 -9.97
CA SER A 171 -0.47 0.19 -9.21
C SER A 171 -1.74 -0.46 -9.75
N LEU A 172 -1.90 -0.52 -11.07
CA LEU A 172 -3.01 -1.19 -11.74
C LEU A 172 -2.98 -2.71 -11.51
N GLN A 173 -1.83 -3.35 -11.71
CA GLN A 173 -1.66 -4.78 -11.53
C GLN A 173 -1.99 -5.20 -10.09
N ARG A 174 -1.52 -4.44 -9.10
CA ARG A 174 -1.75 -4.74 -7.68
C ARG A 174 -3.24 -4.74 -7.36
N VAL A 175 -4.01 -3.74 -7.76
CA VAL A 175 -5.45 -3.74 -7.42
C VAL A 175 -6.26 -4.71 -8.27
N THR A 176 -5.89 -4.92 -9.54
CA THR A 176 -6.62 -5.86 -10.42
C THR A 176 -6.48 -7.32 -10.00
N GLN A 177 -5.35 -7.70 -9.41
CA GLN A 177 -5.17 -9.04 -8.82
C GLN A 177 -6.14 -9.36 -7.68
N MET A 178 -6.79 -8.35 -7.08
CA MET A 178 -7.74 -8.52 -5.98
C MET A 178 -9.20 -8.53 -6.44
N LEU A 179 -9.47 -8.42 -7.75
CA LEU A 179 -10.84 -8.48 -8.26
C LEU A 179 -11.46 -9.86 -7.97
N GLY A 180 -12.74 -9.85 -7.58
CA GLY A 180 -13.52 -11.05 -7.28
C GLY A 180 -13.45 -11.51 -5.82
N VAL A 181 -12.68 -10.83 -4.96
CA VAL A 181 -12.66 -11.09 -3.51
C VAL A 181 -13.99 -10.72 -2.86
N SER A 182 -14.53 -9.57 -3.24
CA SER A 182 -15.82 -9.05 -2.75
C SER A 182 -16.39 -8.06 -3.75
N SER A 183 -17.69 -8.13 -4.00
CA SER A 183 -18.38 -7.22 -4.92
C SER A 183 -18.33 -5.76 -4.47
N THR A 184 -18.30 -5.54 -3.16
CA THR A 184 -18.16 -4.22 -2.54
C THR A 184 -16.78 -3.66 -2.82
N THR A 185 -15.72 -4.45 -2.59
CA THR A 185 -14.35 -3.98 -2.83
C THR A 185 -14.02 -3.89 -4.31
N ASP A 186 -14.63 -4.71 -5.17
CA ASP A 186 -14.48 -4.64 -6.62
C ASP A 186 -14.93 -3.27 -7.16
N GLN A 187 -16.00 -2.69 -6.63
CA GLN A 187 -16.43 -1.35 -7.01
C GLN A 187 -15.39 -0.28 -6.67
N LEU A 188 -14.72 -0.40 -5.52
CA LEU A 188 -13.62 0.49 -5.14
C LEU A 188 -12.41 0.33 -6.05
N ILE A 189 -12.05 -0.92 -6.39
CA ILE A 189 -10.98 -1.22 -7.35
C ILE A 189 -11.32 -0.60 -8.71
N ILE A 190 -12.51 -0.85 -9.25
CA ILE A 190 -12.96 -0.33 -10.55
C ILE A 190 -12.92 1.20 -10.55
N TYR A 191 -13.41 1.83 -9.49
CA TYR A 191 -13.35 3.29 -9.35
C TYR A 191 -11.91 3.80 -9.37
N GLN A 192 -11.01 3.18 -8.60
CA GLN A 192 -9.62 3.60 -8.55
C GLN A 192 -8.93 3.43 -9.92
N ILE A 193 -9.18 2.32 -10.62
CA ILE A 193 -8.70 2.09 -11.99
C ILE A 193 -9.21 3.17 -12.95
N SER A 194 -10.50 3.52 -12.86
CA SER A 194 -11.09 4.60 -13.67
C SER A 194 -10.42 5.93 -13.35
N ARG A 195 -10.17 6.24 -12.07
CA ARG A 195 -9.51 7.49 -11.66
C ARG A 195 -8.08 7.59 -12.18
N MET A 196 -7.32 6.49 -12.22
CA MET A 196 -5.99 6.46 -12.86
C MET A 196 -6.07 6.83 -14.34
N GLN A 197 -7.04 6.27 -15.08
CA GLN A 197 -7.23 6.54 -16.50
C GLN A 197 -7.63 8.00 -16.76
N VAL A 198 -8.59 8.50 -15.98
CA VAL A 198 -9.04 9.90 -16.07
C VAL A 198 -7.87 10.85 -15.81
N LEU A 199 -7.08 10.60 -14.76
CA LEU A 199 -5.92 11.44 -14.45
C LEU A 199 -4.90 11.43 -15.59
N ARG A 200 -4.58 10.27 -16.15
CA ARG A 200 -3.65 10.17 -17.28
C ARG A 200 -4.17 10.92 -18.51
N GLU A 201 -5.43 10.76 -18.87
CA GLU A 201 -6.03 11.46 -20.01
C GLU A 201 -6.14 12.97 -19.78
N GLU A 202 -6.39 13.40 -18.54
CA GLU A 202 -6.34 14.81 -18.16
C GLU A 202 -4.93 15.39 -18.37
N TYR A 203 -3.89 14.70 -17.90
CA TYR A 203 -2.51 15.10 -18.14
C TYR A 203 -2.14 15.02 -19.62
N LYS A 204 -2.68 14.10 -20.41
CA LYS A 204 -2.43 13.98 -21.85
C LYS A 204 -3.09 15.09 -22.66
N SER A 205 -4.26 15.55 -22.26
CA SER A 205 -5.00 16.61 -22.94
C SER A 205 -4.65 18.03 -22.48
N ASN A 206 -4.12 18.19 -21.27
CA ASN A 206 -3.87 19.51 -20.67
C ASN A 206 -2.37 19.86 -20.59
N PHE A 207 -1.91 20.71 -21.51
CA PHE A 207 -0.52 21.19 -21.53
C PHE A 207 -0.14 21.96 -20.25
N ALA A 208 -1.05 22.77 -19.69
CA ALA A 208 -0.76 23.56 -18.50
C ALA A 208 -0.44 22.67 -17.30
N LYS A 209 -1.21 21.59 -17.09
CA LYS A 209 -0.95 20.59 -16.03
C LYS A 209 0.39 19.88 -16.20
N ARG A 210 0.74 19.46 -17.42
CA ARG A 210 2.06 18.86 -17.70
C ARG A 210 3.18 19.84 -17.44
N ASN A 211 3.01 21.09 -17.86
CA ASN A 211 4.01 22.13 -17.70
C ASN A 211 4.21 22.51 -16.23
N GLU A 212 3.14 22.56 -15.44
CA GLU A 212 3.19 22.76 -13.99
C GLU A 212 3.95 21.63 -13.31
N LEU A 213 3.58 20.38 -13.58
CA LEU A 213 4.26 19.20 -13.05
C LEU A 213 5.75 19.17 -13.45
N ALA A 214 6.07 19.50 -14.70
CA ALA A 214 7.46 19.60 -15.15
C ALA A 214 8.25 20.66 -14.39
N GLY A 215 7.62 21.79 -14.04
CA GLY A 215 8.23 22.83 -13.22
C GLY A 215 8.60 22.30 -11.84
N HIS A 216 7.63 21.69 -11.15
CA HIS A 216 7.82 21.08 -9.82
C HIS A 216 8.91 20.01 -9.80
N LEU A 217 8.90 19.12 -10.79
CA LEU A 217 9.88 18.04 -10.87
C LEU A 217 11.28 18.56 -11.23
N SER A 218 11.40 19.57 -12.11
CA SER A 218 12.70 20.15 -12.47
C SER A 218 13.39 20.84 -11.28
N SER A 219 12.63 21.42 -10.34
CA SER A 219 13.20 22.00 -9.13
C SER A 219 13.64 20.95 -8.11
N ASN A 220 12.97 19.80 -8.08
CA ASN A 220 13.18 18.80 -7.03
C ASN A 220 14.09 17.63 -7.44
N GLN A 221 14.12 17.28 -8.74
CA GLN A 221 14.78 16.07 -9.25
C GLN A 221 15.89 16.34 -10.27
N GLY A 222 16.13 17.61 -10.61
CA GLY A 222 17.12 18.02 -11.59
C GLY A 222 16.63 17.92 -13.04
N GLY A 223 17.48 18.35 -13.98
CA GLY A 223 17.13 18.51 -15.40
C GLY A 223 16.41 19.83 -15.69
N THR A 224 16.41 20.23 -16.96
CA THR A 224 15.68 21.42 -17.39
C THR A 224 14.17 21.14 -17.47
N ARG A 225 13.35 22.18 -17.32
CA ARG A 225 11.89 22.06 -17.45
C ARG A 225 11.47 21.47 -18.80
N GLN A 226 12.17 21.84 -19.89
CA GLN A 226 11.89 21.32 -21.24
C GLN A 226 12.17 19.82 -21.34
N GLU A 227 13.27 19.36 -20.76
CA GLU A 227 13.64 17.94 -20.66
C GLU A 227 12.55 17.16 -19.92
N VAL A 228 12.21 17.57 -18.69
CA VAL A 228 11.19 16.90 -17.88
C VAL A 228 9.83 16.87 -18.60
N LEU A 229 9.44 17.98 -19.24
CA LEU A 229 8.19 18.03 -20.01
C LEU A 229 8.21 17.04 -21.20
N ALA A 230 9.33 16.87 -21.88
CA ALA A 230 9.49 15.89 -22.94
C ALA A 230 9.34 14.45 -22.41
N ALA A 231 9.91 14.14 -21.24
CA ALA A 231 9.75 12.85 -20.58
C ALA A 231 8.29 12.57 -20.20
N ILE A 232 7.60 13.54 -19.59
CA ILE A 232 6.17 13.43 -19.26
C ILE A 232 5.33 13.14 -20.51
N ASN A 233 5.58 13.87 -21.60
CA ASN A 233 4.85 13.64 -22.86
C ASN A 233 5.07 12.22 -23.39
N LEU A 234 6.28 11.68 -23.29
CA LEU A 234 6.60 10.31 -23.69
C LEU A 234 5.90 9.28 -22.78
N MET A 235 5.97 9.44 -21.45
CA MET A 235 5.30 8.56 -20.47
C MET A 235 3.80 8.41 -20.72
N LEU A 236 3.13 9.50 -21.13
CA LEU A 236 1.70 9.54 -21.41
C LEU A 236 1.30 8.87 -22.74
N GLN A 237 2.27 8.51 -23.59
CA GLN A 237 2.00 7.73 -24.81
C GLN A 237 1.76 6.26 -24.52
N PHE A 238 2.27 5.75 -23.41
CA PHE A 238 2.10 4.34 -23.03
C PHE A 238 0.72 4.09 -22.44
N ASP A 239 0.10 2.99 -22.86
CA ASP A 239 -1.08 2.43 -22.19
C ASP A 239 -0.61 1.51 -21.05
N ILE A 240 -0.84 1.96 -19.81
CA ILE A 240 -0.47 1.21 -18.59
C ILE A 240 -1.19 -0.13 -18.46
N LYS A 241 -2.27 -0.39 -19.20
CA LYS A 241 -2.93 -1.71 -19.22
C LYS A 241 -2.12 -2.75 -19.99
N SER A 242 -1.49 -2.33 -21.08
CA SER A 242 -0.70 -3.21 -21.95
C SER A 242 0.80 -3.13 -21.72
N TYR A 243 1.24 -2.15 -20.93
CA TYR A 243 2.65 -1.88 -20.69
C TYR A 243 3.29 -2.98 -19.85
N LYS A 244 4.36 -3.58 -20.40
CA LYS A 244 5.18 -4.62 -19.76
C LYS A 244 6.53 -4.00 -19.45
N GLY A 245 6.57 -3.14 -18.43
CA GLY A 245 7.80 -2.49 -17.98
C GLY A 245 8.86 -3.47 -17.48
N ASP A 246 9.96 -2.92 -16.95
CA ASP A 246 10.97 -3.74 -16.28
C ASP A 246 10.40 -4.36 -15.00
N ARG A 247 10.55 -5.69 -14.88
CA ARG A 247 10.14 -6.44 -13.70
C ARG A 247 11.00 -6.15 -12.46
N ASN A 248 12.18 -5.57 -12.66
CA ASN A 248 13.10 -5.18 -11.58
C ASN A 248 12.90 -3.73 -11.10
N TYR A 249 11.92 -3.00 -11.64
CA TYR A 249 11.42 -1.70 -11.15
C TYR A 249 12.51 -0.72 -10.66
N ALA A 250 13.61 -0.57 -11.41
CA ALA A 250 14.60 0.45 -11.10
C ALA A 250 13.97 1.83 -11.36
N TYR A 251 13.53 2.51 -10.30
CA TYR A 251 13.01 3.86 -10.41
C TYR A 251 14.10 4.77 -10.96
N THR A 252 13.97 5.12 -12.24
CA THR A 252 14.90 6.03 -12.89
C THR A 252 14.42 7.45 -12.60
N PRO A 253 15.25 8.32 -12.03
CA PRO A 253 14.92 9.74 -11.88
C PRO A 253 14.44 10.31 -13.22
N ILE A 254 13.59 11.35 -13.18
CA ILE A 254 12.98 11.95 -14.37
C ILE A 254 14.00 12.85 -15.10
N ASN A 255 15.27 12.46 -15.11
CA ASN A 255 16.23 12.97 -16.05
C ASN A 255 15.82 12.47 -17.44
N SER A 256 15.28 13.37 -18.26
CA SER A 256 14.63 12.99 -19.51
C SER A 256 15.53 12.23 -20.47
N ALA A 257 16.83 12.51 -20.50
CA ALA A 257 17.76 11.84 -21.40
C ALA A 257 17.96 10.38 -20.99
N GLU A 258 18.12 10.13 -19.68
CA GLU A 258 18.31 8.80 -19.11
C GLU A 258 17.03 7.98 -19.16
N TYR A 259 15.89 8.59 -18.82
CA TYR A 259 14.61 7.90 -18.88
C TYR A 259 14.17 7.58 -20.31
N VAL A 260 14.38 8.49 -21.26
CA VAL A 260 14.12 8.21 -22.69
C VAL A 260 15.07 7.12 -23.20
N ALA A 261 16.34 7.13 -22.78
CA ALA A 261 17.29 6.08 -23.15
C ALA A 261 16.88 4.72 -22.57
N TYR A 262 16.45 4.67 -21.32
CA TYR A 262 15.91 3.49 -20.67
C TYR A 262 14.65 2.98 -21.36
N LEU A 263 13.68 3.84 -21.68
CA LEU A 263 12.48 3.40 -22.40
C LEU A 263 12.79 2.82 -23.78
N LYS A 264 13.84 3.30 -24.46
CA LYS A 264 14.30 2.74 -25.74
C LYS A 264 14.91 1.34 -25.60
N THR A 265 15.34 0.90 -24.42
CA THR A 265 15.84 -0.47 -24.22
C THR A 265 14.72 -1.48 -23.98
N LEU A 266 13.49 -1.03 -23.72
CA LEU A 266 12.33 -1.86 -23.42
C LEU A 266 11.43 -2.15 -24.64
N VAL A 267 11.65 -1.48 -25.78
CA VAL A 267 10.91 -1.61 -27.04
C VAL A 267 11.71 -2.43 -28.04
#